data_AF-A0A7C3MWS7-F1
#
_entry.id   AF-A0A7C3MWS7-F1
#
_cell.length_a   1.000
_cell.length_b   1.000
_cell.length_c   1.000
_cell.angle_alpha   90.00
_cell.angle_beta   90.00
_cell.angle_gamma   90.00
#
_symmetry.space_group_name_H-M   'P 1'
#
loop_
_entity.id
_entity.type
_entity.pdbx_description
1 polymer ?
#
loop_
_entity_poly.entity_id
_entity_poly.type
_entity_poly.pdbx_seq_one_letter_code
_entity_poly.pdbx_strand_id
1 'polypeptide(L)'
;MRMPLKLMTDLGRYMRRKRKAGEKYFPLVLMLEPLHACNLACLGCGRIVEYKDTIRDMMPLEEALGSAEECDAPIVSICGGEPLMYKHIVPLTRGLIEQQKRHVQICTNAILLERFVRQVPPSPYLSFNIHLDGMRETHDRVVDKQGVFDTCVKMIKMLKEKGYRVQTNTTVFRETTTEELEELIKMLAGLGVDGMLLTPGYHYQVLTNDDLYLKSDEMPFKFRRVRELADHYKIINTPIYLDYLTGERDLLCSPWTTVTRNPQGWKGPCYLITNGHYKTFRQLHEATDWEFYRTKQDFRCRDCKLHSGFEGTVALEFGKNIRDSWRMVRHYMA
;
A
#
# COMPACT_ATOMS: atom_id res chain seq x y z
N MET A 1 2.99 19.08 -4.77
CA MET A 1 3.23 17.86 -5.56
C MET A 1 3.08 16.61 -4.71
N ARG A 2 1.96 15.92 -4.90
CA ARG A 2 1.61 14.65 -4.22
C ARG A 2 2.44 13.44 -4.65
N MET A 3 2.93 13.41 -5.89
CA MET A 3 3.74 12.31 -6.43
C MET A 3 5.09 12.81 -6.97
N PRO A 4 6.23 12.18 -6.64
CA PRO A 4 7.53 12.63 -7.16
C PRO A 4 7.61 12.52 -8.68
N LEU A 5 8.17 13.55 -9.34
CA LEU A 5 8.34 13.56 -10.80
C LEU A 5 9.18 12.37 -11.29
N LYS A 6 10.21 11.97 -10.54
CA LYS A 6 11.04 10.80 -10.85
C LYS A 6 10.21 9.51 -10.89
N LEU A 7 9.34 9.31 -9.89
CA LEU A 7 8.43 8.17 -9.85
C LEU A 7 7.46 8.19 -11.03
N MET A 8 6.81 9.32 -11.31
CA MET A 8 5.86 9.45 -12.42
C MET A 8 6.52 9.16 -13.78
N THR A 9 7.72 9.68 -14.00
CA THR A 9 8.45 9.49 -15.27
C THR A 9 8.93 8.06 -15.46
N ASP A 10 9.45 7.42 -14.41
CA ASP A 10 9.88 6.02 -14.47
C ASP A 10 8.68 5.07 -14.66
N LEU A 11 7.58 5.28 -13.92
CA LEU A 11 6.35 4.51 -14.05
C LEU A 11 5.75 4.67 -15.45
N GLY A 12 5.66 5.90 -15.97
CA GLY A 12 5.17 6.16 -17.32
C GLY A 12 6.01 5.50 -18.41
N ARG A 13 7.35 5.53 -18.27
CA ARG A 13 8.28 4.84 -19.18
C ARG A 13 8.07 3.33 -19.13
N TYR A 14 7.98 2.76 -17.93
CA TYR A 14 7.73 1.34 -17.70
C TYR A 14 6.42 0.87 -18.35
N MET A 15 5.30 1.55 -18.06
CA MET A 15 3.99 1.22 -18.61
C MET A 15 3.96 1.32 -20.13
N ARG A 16 4.61 2.34 -20.71
CA ARG A 16 4.72 2.48 -22.17
C ARG A 16 5.48 1.31 -22.79
N ARG A 17 6.57 0.85 -22.15
CA ARG A 17 7.35 -0.32 -22.61
C ARG A 17 6.50 -1.59 -22.56
N LYS A 18 5.82 -1.85 -21.44
CA LYS A 18 4.94 -3.03 -21.26
C LYS A 18 3.80 -3.06 -22.27
N ARG A 19 3.11 -1.93 -22.49
CA ARG A 19 2.06 -1.81 -23.52
C ARG A 19 2.59 -2.06 -24.93
N LYS A 20 3.77 -1.55 -25.28
CA LYS A 20 4.40 -1.80 -26.59
C LYS A 20 4.79 -3.25 -26.80
N ALA A 21 5.14 -3.97 -25.73
CA ALA A 21 5.41 -5.40 -25.76
C ALA A 21 4.14 -6.28 -25.81
N GLY A 22 2.95 -5.67 -25.81
CA GLY A 22 1.68 -6.42 -25.81
C GLY A 22 1.36 -7.11 -24.48
N GLU A 23 2.10 -6.81 -23.41
CA GLU A 23 1.84 -7.39 -22.09
C GLU A 23 0.52 -6.85 -21.52
N LYS A 24 -0.47 -7.73 -21.40
CA LYS A 24 -1.82 -7.38 -20.89
C LYS A 24 -1.82 -7.18 -19.38
N TYR A 25 -1.10 -8.02 -18.66
CA TYR A 25 -1.07 -8.08 -17.21
C TYR A 25 0.39 -7.95 -16.75
N PHE A 26 0.71 -6.85 -16.09
CA PHE A 26 2.05 -6.57 -15.60
C PHE A 26 1.98 -5.82 -14.25
N PRO A 27 2.91 -6.09 -13.33
CA PRO A 27 2.88 -5.49 -12.01
C PRO A 27 3.38 -4.05 -12.06
N LEU A 28 2.78 -3.20 -11.22
CA LEU A 28 3.25 -1.84 -10.94
C LEU A 28 3.96 -1.79 -9.58
N VAL A 29 3.48 -2.61 -8.63
CA VAL A 29 3.95 -2.69 -7.25
C VAL A 29 4.23 -4.15 -6.91
N LEU A 30 5.42 -4.40 -6.36
CA LEU A 30 5.72 -5.61 -5.60
C LEU A 30 5.53 -5.33 -4.12
N MET A 31 4.59 -6.03 -3.49
CA MET A 31 4.49 -6.16 -2.03
C MET A 31 5.47 -7.26 -1.60
N LEU A 32 6.67 -6.84 -1.18
CA LEU A 32 7.71 -7.75 -0.73
C LEU A 32 7.59 -7.88 0.79
N GLU A 33 7.20 -9.06 1.24
CA GLU A 33 7.05 -9.42 2.65
C GLU A 33 8.23 -10.33 3.06
N PRO A 34 9.44 -9.81 3.30
CA PRO A 34 10.63 -10.65 3.47
C PRO A 34 10.64 -11.44 4.78
N LEU A 35 9.67 -11.19 5.66
CA LEU A 35 9.41 -11.97 6.87
C LEU A 35 7.93 -11.92 7.22
N HIS A 36 7.47 -12.93 7.96
CA HIS A 36 6.11 -12.95 8.49
C HIS A 36 5.97 -12.31 9.87
N ALA A 37 7.03 -12.31 10.68
CA ALA A 37 6.98 -11.81 12.06
C ALA A 37 6.63 -10.32 12.14
N CYS A 38 5.74 -9.98 13.07
CA CYS A 38 5.38 -8.62 13.46
C CYS A 38 5.55 -8.44 14.97
N ASN A 39 5.81 -7.21 15.41
CA ASN A 39 5.91 -6.79 16.81
C ASN A 39 4.61 -6.17 17.36
N LEU A 40 3.50 -6.28 16.61
CA LEU A 40 2.15 -5.83 16.96
C LEU A 40 1.12 -6.92 16.61
N ALA A 41 -0.07 -6.84 17.20
CA ALA A 41 -1.18 -7.78 17.01
C ALA A 41 -2.47 -7.07 16.56
N CYS A 42 -2.36 -6.23 15.53
CA CYS A 42 -3.44 -5.31 15.14
C CYS A 42 -4.77 -6.01 14.85
N LEU A 43 -5.87 -5.45 15.36
CA LEU A 43 -7.23 -6.00 15.28
C LEU A 43 -7.72 -6.24 13.84
N GLY A 44 -7.28 -5.40 12.91
CA GLY A 44 -7.68 -5.45 11.50
C GLY A 44 -6.76 -6.27 10.59
N CYS A 45 -5.70 -6.89 11.12
CA CYS A 45 -4.66 -7.55 10.33
C CYS A 45 -4.90 -9.06 10.17
N GLY A 46 -5.32 -9.50 8.99
CA GLY A 46 -5.46 -10.92 8.68
C GLY A 46 -4.13 -11.69 8.58
N ARG A 47 -3.00 -10.98 8.40
CA ARG A 47 -1.70 -11.61 8.13
C ARG A 47 -1.13 -12.38 9.31
N ILE A 48 -1.31 -11.89 10.53
CA ILE A 48 -0.79 -12.55 11.73
C ILE A 48 -1.46 -13.92 11.93
N VAL A 49 -2.76 -13.98 11.67
CA VAL A 49 -3.54 -15.22 11.73
C VAL A 49 -3.17 -16.15 10.57
N GLU A 50 -3.07 -15.61 9.35
CA GLU A 50 -2.66 -16.35 8.15
C GLU A 50 -1.26 -16.97 8.31
N TYR A 51 -0.33 -16.27 8.95
CA TYR A 51 1.07 -16.67 9.08
C TYR A 51 1.39 -17.38 10.39
N LYS A 52 0.40 -17.79 11.18
CA LYS A 52 0.62 -18.40 12.51
C LYS A 52 1.64 -19.55 12.48
N ASP A 53 1.57 -20.40 11.47
CA ASP A 53 2.40 -21.61 11.36
C ASP A 53 3.79 -21.33 10.75
N THR A 54 3.97 -20.14 10.18
CA THR A 54 5.18 -19.70 9.45
C THR A 54 5.71 -18.37 9.98
N ILE A 55 5.32 -17.97 11.20
CA ILE A 55 5.54 -16.62 11.73
C ILE A 55 7.03 -16.28 11.87
N ARG A 56 7.88 -17.30 11.99
CA ARG A 56 9.34 -17.17 12.11
C ARG A 56 10.07 -17.15 10.78
N ASP A 57 9.36 -17.39 9.67
CA ASP A 57 9.98 -17.52 8.37
C ASP A 57 10.45 -16.17 7.84
N MET A 58 11.59 -16.23 7.15
CA MET A 58 12.31 -15.07 6.68
C MET A 58 13.07 -15.43 5.40
N MET A 59 12.94 -14.59 4.37
CA MET A 59 13.61 -14.78 3.10
C MET A 59 15.12 -14.52 3.21
N PRO A 60 15.98 -15.30 2.54
CA PRO A 60 17.34 -14.89 2.22
C PRO A 60 17.36 -13.55 1.45
N LEU A 61 18.42 -12.78 1.59
CA LEU A 61 18.55 -11.46 0.94
C LEU A 61 18.51 -11.61 -0.59
N GLU A 62 19.22 -12.62 -1.10
CA GLU A 62 19.36 -12.91 -2.52
C GLU A 62 18.01 -13.28 -3.14
N GLU A 63 17.19 -14.05 -2.42
CA GLU A 63 15.85 -14.42 -2.85
C GLU A 63 14.91 -13.21 -2.88
N ALA A 64 15.01 -12.32 -1.88
CA ALA A 64 14.22 -11.10 -1.82
C ALA A 64 14.57 -10.13 -2.96
N LEU A 65 15.86 -9.95 -3.26
CA LEU A 65 16.33 -9.14 -4.39
C LEU A 65 15.95 -9.78 -5.74
N GLY A 66 16.13 -11.09 -5.88
CA GLY A 66 15.78 -11.83 -7.09
C GLY A 66 14.29 -11.78 -7.41
N SER A 67 13.43 -11.72 -6.39
CA SER A 67 11.97 -11.58 -6.58
C SER A 67 11.58 -10.23 -7.20
N ALA A 68 12.28 -9.15 -6.85
CA ALA A 68 12.09 -7.83 -7.45
C ALA A 68 12.58 -7.77 -8.90
N GLU A 69 13.62 -8.53 -9.23
CA GLU A 69 14.08 -8.71 -10.62
C GLU A 69 13.10 -9.53 -11.44
N GLU A 70 12.59 -10.64 -10.88
CA GLU A 70 11.71 -11.58 -11.56
C GLU A 70 10.40 -10.94 -12.05
N CYS A 71 9.73 -10.15 -11.21
CA CYS A 71 8.47 -9.50 -11.59
C CYS A 71 8.65 -8.15 -12.29
N ASP A 72 9.84 -7.56 -12.20
CA ASP A 72 10.22 -6.27 -12.80
C ASP A 72 9.31 -5.08 -12.42
N ALA A 73 8.59 -5.14 -11.29
CA ALA A 73 7.77 -4.02 -10.83
C ALA A 73 8.63 -2.77 -10.54
N PRO A 74 8.26 -1.56 -10.99
CA PRO A 74 9.04 -0.35 -10.74
C PRO A 74 9.01 0.10 -9.27
N ILE A 75 7.94 -0.23 -8.54
CA ILE A 75 7.76 0.08 -7.12
C ILE A 75 7.91 -1.20 -6.32
N VAL A 76 8.74 -1.16 -5.27
CA VAL A 76 8.86 -2.24 -4.30
C VAL A 76 8.44 -1.70 -2.93
N SER A 77 7.27 -2.14 -2.48
CA SER A 77 6.78 -1.89 -1.12
C SER A 77 7.32 -3.00 -0.24
N ILE A 78 8.32 -2.68 0.59
CA ILE A 78 8.82 -3.61 1.60
C ILE A 78 7.85 -3.53 2.78
N CYS A 79 7.08 -4.60 2.95
CA CYS A 79 6.02 -4.78 3.92
C CYS A 79 6.18 -6.15 4.61
N GLY A 80 5.09 -6.79 5.04
CA GLY A 80 5.09 -8.09 5.71
C GLY A 80 4.47 -7.98 7.10
N GLY A 81 5.02 -8.70 8.06
CA GLY A 81 4.78 -8.37 9.47
C GLY A 81 5.32 -6.96 9.77
N GLU A 82 6.45 -6.83 10.44
CA GLU A 82 7.15 -5.54 10.54
C GLU A 82 8.49 -5.62 9.79
N PRO A 83 8.62 -4.99 8.60
CA PRO A 83 9.81 -5.13 7.75
C PRO A 83 11.09 -4.68 8.44
N LEU A 84 11.03 -3.74 9.39
CA LEU A 84 12.21 -3.29 10.12
C LEU A 84 12.77 -4.33 11.11
N MET A 85 12.03 -5.42 11.37
CA MET A 85 12.56 -6.60 12.07
C MET A 85 13.41 -7.49 11.16
N TYR A 86 13.32 -7.35 9.83
CA TYR A 86 14.10 -8.14 8.88
C TYR A 86 15.60 -7.89 9.05
N LYS A 87 16.37 -8.97 9.24
CA LYS A 87 17.82 -8.89 9.50
C LYS A 87 18.61 -8.23 8.36
N HIS A 88 18.10 -8.34 7.12
CA HIS A 88 18.75 -7.79 5.93
C HIS A 88 18.03 -6.55 5.37
N ILE A 89 17.23 -5.83 6.18
CA ILE A 89 16.44 -4.67 5.71
C ILE A 89 17.29 -3.56 5.06
N VAL A 90 18.47 -3.30 5.62
CA VAL A 90 19.41 -2.29 5.10
C VAL A 90 20.00 -2.72 3.76
N PRO A 91 20.67 -3.89 3.63
CA PRO A 91 21.21 -4.31 2.34
C PRO A 91 20.11 -4.56 1.29
N LEU A 92 18.92 -5.02 1.68
CA LEU A 92 17.78 -5.16 0.77
C LEU A 92 17.38 -3.80 0.19
N THR A 93 17.14 -2.80 1.06
CA THR A 93 16.77 -1.45 0.60
C THR A 93 17.83 -0.84 -0.32
N ARG A 94 19.12 -0.99 0.04
CA ARG A 94 20.22 -0.50 -0.80
C ARG A 94 20.29 -1.23 -2.14
N GLY A 95 20.19 -2.55 -2.17
CA GLY A 95 20.20 -3.32 -3.42
C GLY A 95 19.08 -2.89 -4.37
N LEU A 96 17.87 -2.74 -3.85
CA LEU A 96 16.72 -2.28 -4.63
C LEU A 96 16.92 -0.87 -5.21
N ILE A 97 17.46 0.07 -4.43
CA ILE A 97 17.65 1.47 -4.86
C ILE A 97 18.88 1.62 -5.77
N GLU A 98 20.02 1.10 -5.34
CA GLU A 98 21.32 1.41 -5.93
C GLU A 98 21.58 0.55 -7.15
N GLN A 99 21.26 -0.75 -7.08
CA GLN A 99 21.51 -1.73 -8.14
C GLN A 99 20.32 -1.84 -9.10
N GLN A 100 19.11 -2.00 -8.57
CA GLN A 100 17.91 -2.24 -9.39
C GLN A 100 17.13 -0.97 -9.76
N LYS A 101 17.47 0.20 -9.19
CA LYS A 101 16.81 1.50 -9.43
C LYS A 101 15.28 1.47 -9.19
N ARG A 102 14.84 0.70 -8.20
CA ARG A 102 13.43 0.59 -7.80
C ARG A 102 13.02 1.75 -6.90
N HIS A 103 11.76 2.16 -6.98
CA HIS A 103 11.14 3.08 -6.02
C HIS A 103 10.70 2.28 -4.79
N VAL A 104 11.45 2.40 -3.70
CA VAL A 104 11.24 1.64 -2.46
C VAL A 104 10.31 2.40 -1.51
N GLN A 105 9.26 1.73 -1.08
CA GLN A 105 8.38 2.19 0.00
C GLN A 105 8.57 1.28 1.22
N ILE A 106 8.93 1.84 2.37
CA ILE A 106 9.00 1.08 3.63
C ILE A 106 7.68 1.27 4.37
N CYS A 107 6.85 0.22 4.42
CA CYS A 107 5.58 0.21 5.14
C CYS A 107 5.81 -0.26 6.58
N THR A 108 5.70 0.62 7.57
CA THR A 108 6.14 0.33 8.94
C THR A 108 5.22 0.95 9.99
N ASN A 109 5.17 0.32 11.17
CA ASN A 109 4.57 0.87 12.39
C ASN A 109 5.47 1.87 13.14
N ALA A 110 6.61 2.22 12.55
CA ALA A 110 7.58 3.21 13.03
C ALA A 110 8.37 2.86 14.31
N ILE A 111 8.02 1.81 15.05
CA ILE A 111 8.66 1.47 16.35
C ILE A 111 10.17 1.26 16.21
N LEU A 112 10.61 0.62 15.12
CA LEU A 112 12.01 0.28 14.87
C LEU A 112 12.71 1.21 13.88
N LEU A 113 12.04 2.29 13.48
CA LEU A 113 12.46 3.17 12.40
C LEU A 113 13.80 3.85 12.67
N GLU A 114 14.05 4.27 13.91
CA GLU A 114 15.26 5.01 14.27
C GLU A 114 16.55 4.23 13.94
N ARG A 115 16.55 2.90 14.12
CA ARG A 115 17.70 2.04 13.80
C ARG A 115 18.01 2.04 12.30
N PHE A 116 16.98 2.15 11.47
CA PHE A 116 17.07 2.04 10.02
C PHE A 116 17.61 3.35 9.41
N VAL A 117 17.05 4.49 9.83
CA VAL A 117 17.44 5.81 9.29
C VAL A 117 18.87 6.21 9.63
N ARG A 118 19.48 5.60 10.65
CA ARG A 118 20.92 5.78 10.94
C ARG A 118 21.83 5.15 9.87
N GLN A 119 21.30 4.22 9.09
CA GLN A 119 22.07 3.44 8.13
C GLN A 119 21.71 3.78 6.68
N VAL A 120 20.46 4.15 6.40
CA VAL A 120 20.01 4.44 5.03
C VAL A 120 19.66 5.93 4.89
N PRO A 121 20.44 6.74 4.15
CA PRO A 121 20.15 8.17 3.99
C PRO A 121 18.91 8.41 3.10
N PRO A 122 18.38 9.64 3.09
CA PRO A 122 17.32 10.02 2.15
C PRO A 122 17.74 9.78 0.69
N SER A 123 16.78 9.39 -0.14
CA SER A 123 16.98 9.11 -1.56
C SER A 123 15.73 9.49 -2.35
N PRO A 124 15.86 9.95 -3.61
CA PRO A 124 14.70 10.18 -4.48
C PRO A 124 13.92 8.89 -4.80
N TYR A 125 14.50 7.72 -4.48
CA TYR A 125 13.89 6.41 -4.63
C TYR A 125 13.37 5.82 -3.32
N LEU A 126 13.48 6.53 -2.19
CA LEU A 126 13.06 6.02 -0.88
C LEU A 126 11.96 6.90 -0.28
N SER A 127 10.87 6.26 0.10
CA SER A 127 9.84 6.87 0.93
C SER A 127 9.40 5.96 2.05
N PHE A 128 8.95 6.55 3.16
CA PHE A 128 8.31 5.82 4.24
C PHE A 128 6.80 5.93 4.12
N ASN A 129 6.11 4.82 4.36
CA ASN A 129 4.67 4.77 4.51
C ASN A 129 4.35 4.36 5.96
N ILE A 130 4.04 5.36 6.79
CA ILE A 130 3.80 5.17 8.22
C ILE A 130 2.34 4.78 8.43
N HIS A 131 2.13 3.66 9.10
CA HIS A 131 0.80 3.18 9.45
C HIS A 131 0.16 4.06 10.54
N LEU A 132 -1.01 4.64 10.26
CA LEU A 132 -1.74 5.48 11.21
C LEU A 132 -3.24 5.49 10.88
N ASP A 133 -4.05 4.76 11.64
CA ASP A 133 -5.47 4.47 11.34
C ASP A 133 -6.48 5.43 11.98
N GLY A 134 -6.04 6.33 12.85
CA GLY A 134 -6.92 7.22 13.59
C GLY A 134 -6.14 8.17 14.48
N MET A 135 -6.88 8.96 15.28
CA MET A 135 -6.27 9.71 16.36
C MET A 135 -5.82 8.76 17.47
N ARG A 136 -5.11 9.29 18.47
CA ARG A 136 -4.37 8.54 19.49
C ARG A 136 -5.08 7.28 20.01
N GLU A 137 -6.28 7.43 20.56
CA GLU A 137 -7.03 6.33 21.16
C GLU A 137 -7.40 5.27 20.13
N THR A 138 -7.95 5.70 18.99
CA THR A 138 -8.31 4.80 17.89
C THR A 138 -7.11 4.05 17.35
N HIS A 139 -6.00 4.73 17.09
CA HIS A 139 -4.82 4.08 16.53
C HIS A 139 -4.21 3.07 17.51
N ASP A 140 -4.00 3.47 18.76
CA ASP A 140 -3.43 2.60 19.79
C ASP A 140 -4.31 1.37 20.05
N ARG A 141 -5.64 1.52 20.00
CA ARG A 141 -6.60 0.41 20.07
C ARG A 141 -6.50 -0.50 18.86
N VAL A 142 -6.48 0.05 17.65
CA VAL A 142 -6.41 -0.74 16.40
C VAL A 142 -5.13 -1.57 16.34
N VAL A 143 -4.00 -1.01 16.78
CA VAL A 143 -2.71 -1.73 16.79
C VAL A 143 -2.48 -2.58 18.04
N ASP A 144 -3.45 -2.61 18.95
CA ASP A 144 -3.43 -3.34 20.23
C ASP A 144 -2.20 -3.00 21.09
N LYS A 145 -1.81 -1.72 21.12
CA LYS A 145 -0.66 -1.25 21.89
C LYS A 145 -0.69 0.26 22.15
N GLN A 146 -0.67 0.63 23.43
CA GLN A 146 -0.61 2.03 23.86
C GLN A 146 0.73 2.69 23.50
N GLY A 147 0.69 3.96 23.10
CA GLY A 147 1.84 4.82 22.82
C GLY A 147 2.41 4.68 21.40
N VAL A 148 1.79 3.87 20.53
CA VAL A 148 2.25 3.72 19.14
C VAL A 148 1.94 5.00 18.35
N PHE A 149 0.82 5.66 18.59
CA PHE A 149 0.50 6.95 17.98
C PHE A 149 1.60 8.00 18.21
N ASP A 150 2.05 8.16 19.46
CA ASP A 150 3.14 9.10 19.78
C ASP A 150 4.45 8.72 19.10
N THR A 151 4.72 7.42 19.04
CA THR A 151 5.89 6.90 18.34
C THR A 151 5.84 7.28 16.86
N CYS A 152 4.70 7.06 16.20
CA CYS A 152 4.49 7.47 14.81
C CYS A 152 4.68 8.98 14.62
N VAL A 153 4.05 9.83 15.45
CA VAL A 153 4.19 11.29 15.36
C VAL A 153 5.64 11.74 15.56
N LYS A 154 6.34 11.20 16.57
CA LYS A 154 7.76 11.48 16.83
C LYS A 154 8.62 11.09 15.64
N MET A 155 8.39 9.91 15.09
CA MET A 155 9.17 9.38 13.96
C MET A 155 8.89 10.14 12.66
N ILE A 156 7.66 10.56 12.41
CA ILE A 156 7.31 11.43 11.27
C ILE A 156 8.10 12.73 11.36
N LYS A 157 8.10 13.42 12.50
CA LYS A 157 8.86 14.67 12.70
C LYS A 157 10.35 14.47 12.41
N MET A 158 10.96 13.45 13.01
CA MET A 158 12.37 13.11 12.80
C MET A 158 12.71 12.80 11.34
N LEU A 159 11.84 12.06 10.64
CA LEU A 159 12.01 11.79 9.21
C LEU A 159 11.94 13.07 8.37
N LYS A 160 10.98 13.94 8.65
CA LYS A 160 10.83 15.22 7.94
C LYS A 160 12.03 16.14 8.18
N GLU A 161 12.52 16.25 9.42
CA GLU A 161 13.72 17.01 9.77
C GLU A 161 14.96 16.52 9.02
N LYS A 162 15.08 15.21 8.81
CA LYS A 162 16.19 14.61 8.04
C LYS A 162 16.00 14.65 6.52
N GLY A 163 14.92 15.25 6.02
CA GLY A 163 14.67 15.40 4.59
C GLY A 163 14.14 14.14 3.90
N TYR A 164 13.62 13.16 4.64
CA TYR A 164 12.96 12.00 4.02
C TYR A 164 11.58 12.36 3.47
N ARG A 165 11.20 11.61 2.44
CA ARG A 165 9.82 11.57 1.97
C ARG A 165 8.99 10.67 2.87
N VAL A 166 7.91 11.22 3.43
CA VAL A 166 7.04 10.53 4.39
C VAL A 166 5.61 10.59 3.90
N GLN A 167 4.99 9.43 3.77
CA GLN A 167 3.58 9.26 3.53
C GLN A 167 2.96 8.51 4.70
N THR A 168 1.64 8.58 4.82
CA THR A 168 0.89 7.76 5.77
C THR A 168 -0.12 6.89 5.05
N ASN A 169 -0.43 5.76 5.67
CA ASN A 169 -1.53 4.89 5.27
C ASN A 169 -2.51 4.76 6.42
N THR A 170 -3.76 5.06 6.14
CA THR A 170 -4.88 5.06 7.08
C THR A 170 -5.93 4.09 6.60
N THR A 171 -6.17 3.06 7.40
CA THR A 171 -7.27 2.13 7.22
C THR A 171 -8.52 2.71 7.86
N VAL A 172 -9.56 2.92 7.05
CA VAL A 172 -10.85 3.43 7.52
C VAL A 172 -11.75 2.26 7.90
N PHE A 173 -12.07 2.14 9.18
CA PHE A 173 -12.94 1.11 9.74
C PHE A 173 -14.38 1.63 9.91
N ARG A 174 -15.33 0.74 10.26
CA ARG A 174 -16.73 1.10 10.46
C ARG A 174 -16.93 2.08 11.62
N GLU A 175 -16.09 2.05 12.64
CA GLU A 175 -16.18 2.96 13.79
C GLU A 175 -15.51 4.33 13.56
N THR A 176 -14.59 4.44 12.60
CA THR A 176 -13.85 5.70 12.36
C THR A 176 -14.80 6.82 11.93
N THR A 177 -14.91 7.90 12.71
CA THR A 177 -15.84 9.00 12.38
C THR A 177 -15.26 9.92 11.31
N THR A 178 -16.12 10.66 10.61
CA THR A 178 -15.67 11.65 9.61
C THR A 178 -14.90 12.81 10.25
N GLU A 179 -15.27 13.16 11.47
CA GLU A 179 -14.64 14.20 12.28
C GLU A 179 -13.23 13.80 12.68
N GLU A 180 -13.05 12.55 13.12
CA GLU A 180 -11.73 12.00 13.46
C GLU A 180 -10.82 11.91 12.22
N LEU A 181 -11.36 11.48 11.07
CA LEU A 181 -10.60 11.47 9.81
C LEU A 181 -10.10 12.87 9.44
N GLU A 182 -10.96 13.89 9.59
CA GLU A 182 -10.60 15.27 9.32
C GLU A 182 -9.54 15.79 10.30
N GLU A 183 -9.67 15.47 11.59
CA GLU A 183 -8.67 15.81 12.61
C GLU A 183 -7.32 15.17 12.29
N LEU A 184 -7.31 13.89 11.94
CA LEU A 184 -6.12 13.15 11.55
C LEU A 184 -5.46 13.79 10.32
N ILE A 185 -6.23 14.09 9.28
CA ILE A 185 -5.74 14.73 8.05
C ILE A 185 -5.11 16.09 8.36
N LYS A 186 -5.76 16.92 9.18
CA LYS A 186 -5.25 18.23 9.60
C LYS A 186 -3.95 18.10 10.38
N MET A 187 -3.88 17.17 11.32
CA MET A 187 -2.69 16.91 12.12
C MET A 187 -1.52 16.46 11.23
N LEU A 188 -1.74 15.49 10.35
CA LEU A 188 -0.74 15.00 9.40
C LEU A 188 -0.26 16.09 8.43
N ALA A 189 -1.18 16.94 7.95
CA ALA A 189 -0.83 18.12 7.16
C ALA A 189 0.07 19.08 7.95
N GLY A 190 -0.25 19.34 9.22
CA GLY A 190 0.55 20.15 10.12
C GLY A 190 1.95 19.58 10.40
N LEU A 191 2.11 18.25 10.35
CA LEU A 191 3.42 17.59 10.41
C LEU A 191 4.20 17.66 9.10
N GLY A 192 3.60 18.15 8.02
CA GLY A 192 4.26 18.30 6.73
C GLY A 192 4.49 17.00 5.97
N VAL A 193 3.65 15.97 6.18
CA VAL A 193 3.74 14.73 5.39
C VAL A 193 3.56 15.01 3.89
N ASP A 194 4.21 14.20 3.06
CA ASP A 194 4.21 14.36 1.61
C ASP A 194 3.00 13.72 0.92
N GLY A 195 2.25 12.90 1.65
CA GLY A 195 1.06 12.24 1.14
C GLY A 195 0.30 11.46 2.21
N MET A 196 -1.02 11.40 2.10
CA MET A 196 -1.90 10.60 2.96
C MET A 196 -2.73 9.67 2.07
N LEU A 197 -2.58 8.36 2.26
CA LEU A 197 -3.40 7.35 1.60
C LEU A 197 -4.47 6.87 2.58
N LEU A 198 -5.74 7.00 2.20
CA LEU A 198 -6.87 6.53 2.99
C LEU A 198 -7.56 5.41 2.20
N THR A 199 -7.84 4.29 2.84
CA THR A 199 -8.46 3.13 2.17
C THR A 199 -9.43 2.44 3.13
N PRO A 200 -10.58 1.92 2.65
CA PRO A 200 -11.45 1.14 3.51
C PRO A 200 -10.74 -0.15 3.95
N GLY A 201 -10.96 -0.57 5.20
CA GLY A 201 -10.44 -1.85 5.68
C GLY A 201 -10.96 -3.02 4.85
N TYR A 202 -10.09 -3.99 4.56
CA TYR A 202 -10.47 -5.23 3.90
C TYR A 202 -10.84 -6.29 4.92
N HIS A 203 -12.04 -6.87 4.77
CA HIS A 203 -12.51 -7.94 5.62
C HIS A 203 -11.84 -9.29 5.28
N TYR A 204 -10.82 -9.65 6.06
CA TYR A 204 -10.16 -10.95 5.93
C TYR A 204 -11.04 -12.05 6.52
N GLN A 205 -11.35 -13.07 5.72
CA GLN A 205 -12.22 -14.19 6.13
C GLN A 205 -11.68 -15.02 7.31
N VAL A 206 -10.39 -14.90 7.61
CA VAL A 206 -9.76 -15.58 8.75
C VAL A 206 -10.07 -14.89 10.08
N LEU A 207 -10.58 -13.66 10.04
CA LEU A 207 -10.96 -12.90 11.22
C LEU A 207 -12.46 -13.06 11.49
N THR A 208 -12.84 -12.99 12.77
CA THR A 208 -14.23 -13.18 13.22
C THR A 208 -14.92 -11.87 13.62
N ASN A 209 -14.29 -10.72 13.34
CA ASN A 209 -14.74 -9.39 13.75
C ASN A 209 -15.40 -8.63 12.58
N ASP A 210 -16.41 -9.23 11.97
CA ASP A 210 -17.14 -8.71 10.81
C ASP A 210 -17.63 -7.26 11.00
N ASP A 211 -17.91 -6.87 12.25
CA ASP A 211 -18.43 -5.54 12.56
C ASP A 211 -17.42 -4.40 12.47
N LEU A 212 -16.13 -4.73 12.39
CA LEU A 212 -15.06 -3.75 12.28
C LEU A 212 -15.01 -3.10 10.88
N TYR A 213 -15.47 -3.81 9.84
CA TYR A 213 -15.21 -3.44 8.44
C TYR A 213 -16.39 -2.74 7.78
N LEU A 214 -16.11 -1.75 6.93
CA LEU A 214 -17.14 -1.10 6.12
C LEU A 214 -17.69 -2.06 5.06
N LYS A 215 -19.01 -2.11 4.93
CA LYS A 215 -19.67 -2.68 3.76
C LYS A 215 -19.63 -1.69 2.59
N SER A 216 -19.74 -2.19 1.36
CA SER A 216 -19.57 -1.36 0.17
C SER A 216 -20.56 -0.19 0.06
N ASP A 217 -21.75 -0.31 0.66
CA ASP A 217 -22.80 0.71 0.73
C ASP A 217 -22.57 1.75 1.85
N GLU A 218 -21.76 1.43 2.86
CA GLU A 218 -21.38 2.35 3.94
C GLU A 218 -20.20 3.27 3.54
N MET A 219 -19.34 2.81 2.63
CA MET A 219 -18.13 3.53 2.21
C MET A 219 -18.40 4.94 1.64
N PRO A 220 -19.42 5.15 0.77
CA PRO A 220 -19.70 6.48 0.21
C PRO A 220 -19.88 7.58 1.23
N PHE A 221 -20.52 7.28 2.37
CA PHE A 221 -20.76 8.27 3.42
C PHE A 221 -19.46 8.85 3.97
N LYS A 222 -18.51 7.99 4.35
CA LYS A 222 -17.22 8.43 4.92
C LYS A 222 -16.30 9.04 3.88
N PHE A 223 -16.23 8.43 2.69
CA PHE A 223 -15.29 8.87 1.66
C PHE A 223 -15.73 10.14 0.93
N ARG A 224 -16.99 10.57 1.03
CA ARG A 224 -17.40 11.92 0.58
C ARG A 224 -16.61 13.01 1.30
N ARG A 225 -16.47 12.90 2.63
CA ARG A 225 -15.68 13.88 3.40
C ARG A 225 -14.20 13.84 3.00
N VAL A 226 -13.63 12.65 2.82
CA VAL A 226 -12.25 12.47 2.34
C VAL A 226 -12.07 13.11 0.95
N ARG A 227 -13.05 12.95 0.05
CA ARG A 227 -13.02 13.53 -1.30
C ARG A 227 -13.01 15.06 -1.27
N GLU A 228 -13.80 15.69 -0.42
CA GLU A 228 -13.80 17.15 -0.22
C GLU A 228 -12.45 17.64 0.31
N LEU A 229 -11.89 16.95 1.31
CA LEU A 229 -10.60 17.28 1.90
C LEU A 229 -9.43 17.11 0.93
N ALA A 230 -9.55 16.23 -0.07
CA ALA A 230 -8.50 15.96 -1.06
C ALA A 230 -8.14 17.18 -1.92
N ASP A 231 -9.03 18.17 -2.04
CA ASP A 231 -8.75 19.42 -2.75
C ASP A 231 -7.88 20.40 -1.93
N HIS A 232 -7.87 20.24 -0.60
CA HIS A 232 -7.15 21.14 0.34
C HIS A 232 -5.90 20.51 0.96
N TYR A 233 -5.85 19.18 1.06
CA TYR A 233 -4.77 18.44 1.70
C TYR A 233 -4.08 17.48 0.73
N LYS A 234 -2.86 17.04 1.06
CA LYS A 234 -2.07 16.10 0.27
C LYS A 234 -2.59 14.65 0.40
N ILE A 235 -3.88 14.43 0.20
CA ILE A 235 -4.44 13.09 0.04
C ILE A 235 -3.99 12.57 -1.33
N ILE A 236 -3.32 11.42 -1.36
CA ILE A 236 -2.71 10.87 -2.57
C ILE A 236 -3.60 9.87 -3.30
N ASN A 237 -4.75 9.52 -2.71
CA ASN A 237 -5.81 8.81 -3.40
C ASN A 237 -6.18 9.56 -4.66
N THR A 238 -6.17 8.87 -5.79
CA THR A 238 -6.43 9.53 -7.06
C THR A 238 -7.88 9.99 -7.13
N PRO A 239 -8.19 11.10 -7.82
CA PRO A 239 -9.55 11.60 -7.92
C PRO A 239 -10.52 10.54 -8.47
N ILE A 240 -10.05 9.69 -9.39
CA ILE A 240 -10.88 8.63 -9.98
C ILE A 240 -11.15 7.49 -8.99
N TYR A 241 -10.15 7.14 -8.17
CA TYR A 241 -10.35 6.17 -7.10
C TYR A 241 -11.28 6.73 -6.01
N LEU A 242 -11.17 8.02 -5.67
CA LEU A 242 -12.09 8.66 -4.74
C LEU A 242 -13.53 8.68 -5.28
N ASP A 243 -13.75 8.97 -6.57
CA ASP A 243 -15.07 8.85 -7.20
C ASP A 243 -15.64 7.42 -7.08
N TYR A 244 -14.79 6.39 -7.14
CA TYR A 244 -15.20 4.99 -6.92
C TYR A 244 -15.58 4.70 -5.48
N LEU A 245 -14.87 5.29 -4.51
CA LEU A 245 -15.20 5.16 -3.09
C LEU A 245 -16.47 5.93 -2.72
N THR A 246 -16.75 7.07 -3.37
CA THR A 246 -17.99 7.84 -3.17
C THR A 246 -19.19 7.26 -3.91
N GLY A 247 -19.00 6.25 -4.76
CA GLY A 247 -20.07 5.62 -5.53
C GLY A 247 -20.49 6.41 -6.77
N GLU A 248 -19.70 7.41 -7.18
CA GLU A 248 -19.96 8.23 -8.38
C GLU A 248 -19.60 7.49 -9.69
N ARG A 249 -18.82 6.41 -9.60
CA ARG A 249 -18.49 5.52 -10.70
C ARG A 249 -18.14 4.13 -10.20
N ASP A 250 -18.11 3.17 -11.11
CA ASP A 250 -17.57 1.84 -10.89
C ASP A 250 -16.20 1.65 -11.56
N LEU A 251 -15.35 0.85 -10.94
CA LEU A 251 -14.05 0.44 -11.46
C LEU A 251 -13.93 -1.08 -11.47
N LEU A 252 -13.29 -1.62 -12.50
CA LEU A 252 -12.82 -3.00 -12.50
C LEU A 252 -11.53 -3.10 -11.68
N CYS A 253 -11.30 -4.24 -11.04
CA CYS A 253 -10.07 -4.48 -10.28
C CYS A 253 -8.92 -4.88 -11.23
N SER A 254 -7.71 -4.40 -10.99
CA SER A 254 -6.50 -4.85 -11.69
C SER A 254 -5.56 -5.55 -10.72
N PRO A 255 -5.92 -6.74 -10.19
CA PRO A 255 -5.18 -7.37 -9.09
C PRO A 255 -3.72 -7.71 -9.44
N TRP A 256 -3.40 -7.90 -10.73
CA TRP A 256 -2.01 -8.13 -11.20
C TRP A 256 -1.11 -6.90 -11.03
N THR A 257 -1.65 -5.71 -10.79
CA THR A 257 -0.84 -4.49 -10.62
C THR A 257 -0.11 -4.44 -9.28
N THR A 258 -0.61 -5.18 -8.28
CA THR A 258 0.02 -5.31 -6.97
C THR A 258 0.18 -6.79 -6.63
N VAL A 259 1.40 -7.29 -6.80
CA VAL A 259 1.74 -8.71 -6.62
C VAL A 259 2.51 -8.90 -5.33
N THR A 260 2.44 -10.10 -4.73
CA THR A 260 2.99 -10.33 -3.39
C THR A 260 3.97 -11.49 -3.39
N ARG A 261 5.12 -11.27 -2.75
CA ARG A 261 6.12 -12.30 -2.50
C ARG A 261 6.45 -12.33 -1.02
N ASN A 262 6.37 -13.51 -0.44
CA ASN A 262 6.69 -13.76 0.97
C ASN A 262 7.50 -15.06 1.10
N PRO A 263 7.99 -15.46 2.30
CA PRO A 263 8.75 -16.70 2.50
C PRO A 263 8.16 -17.98 1.89
N GLN A 264 6.85 -18.07 1.73
CA GLN A 264 6.19 -19.27 1.18
C GLN A 264 6.16 -19.30 -0.34
N GLY A 265 6.41 -18.16 -1.00
CA GLY A 265 6.42 -18.04 -2.46
C GLY A 265 5.67 -16.81 -2.96
N TRP A 266 5.40 -16.80 -4.26
CA TRP A 266 4.51 -15.83 -4.90
C TRP A 266 3.08 -16.11 -4.44
N LYS A 267 2.50 -15.20 -3.67
CA LYS A 267 1.17 -15.34 -3.11
C LYS A 267 0.12 -14.95 -4.15
N GLY A 268 -0.87 -15.81 -4.37
CA GLY A 268 -1.98 -15.56 -5.28
C GLY A 268 -3.35 -15.77 -4.64
N PRO A 269 -4.41 -15.20 -5.23
CA PRO A 269 -4.45 -14.53 -6.54
C PRO A 269 -4.10 -13.03 -6.50
N CYS A 270 -4.07 -12.41 -5.32
CA CYS A 270 -3.78 -10.99 -5.15
C CYS A 270 -3.14 -10.71 -3.78
N TYR A 271 -2.86 -9.43 -3.50
CA TYR A 271 -2.30 -9.01 -2.21
C TYR A 271 -3.11 -9.46 -0.99
N LEU A 272 -4.44 -9.48 -1.08
CA LEU A 272 -5.30 -9.75 0.08
C LEU A 272 -5.65 -11.23 0.21
N ILE A 273 -6.06 -11.85 -0.89
CA ILE A 273 -6.58 -13.22 -0.91
C ILE A 273 -5.44 -14.22 -1.04
N THR A 274 -5.57 -15.36 -0.35
CA THR A 274 -4.59 -16.45 -0.34
C THR A 274 -5.28 -17.74 -0.77
N ASN A 275 -5.03 -18.16 -2.01
CA ASN A 275 -5.42 -19.49 -2.50
C ASN A 275 -4.22 -20.44 -2.54
N GLY A 276 -3.01 -19.90 -2.58
CA GLY A 276 -1.78 -20.67 -2.61
C GLY A 276 -0.56 -19.81 -2.87
N HIS A 277 0.58 -20.49 -2.86
CA HIS A 277 1.89 -19.92 -3.13
C HIS A 277 2.55 -20.63 -4.30
N TYR A 278 3.17 -19.86 -5.18
CA TYR A 278 3.79 -20.34 -6.40
C TYR A 278 5.30 -20.13 -6.34
N LYS A 279 6.08 -21.01 -6.99
CA LYS A 279 7.55 -20.93 -6.93
C LYS A 279 8.10 -19.78 -7.76
N THR A 280 7.42 -19.45 -8.86
CA THR A 280 7.83 -18.38 -9.78
C THR A 280 6.69 -17.42 -10.05
N PHE A 281 7.04 -16.19 -10.42
CA PHE A 281 6.10 -15.14 -10.82
C PHE A 281 5.27 -15.60 -12.02
N ARG A 282 5.93 -16.29 -12.95
CA ARG A 282 5.29 -16.88 -14.13
C ARG A 282 4.20 -17.89 -13.73
N GLN A 283 4.49 -18.80 -12.79
CA GLN A 283 3.50 -19.77 -12.33
C GLN A 283 2.28 -19.10 -11.67
N LEU A 284 2.49 -18.09 -10.81
CA LEU A 284 1.40 -17.29 -10.27
C LEU A 284 0.53 -16.72 -11.40
N HIS A 285 1.20 -16.16 -12.42
CA HIS A 285 0.53 -15.49 -13.52
C HIS A 285 -0.26 -16.45 -14.42
N GLU A 286 0.27 -17.64 -14.69
CA GLU A 286 -0.39 -18.67 -15.51
C GLU A 286 -1.51 -19.37 -14.76
N ALA A 287 -1.40 -19.52 -13.43
CA ALA A 287 -2.40 -20.20 -12.61
C ALA A 287 -3.59 -19.30 -12.20
N THR A 288 -3.47 -17.98 -12.36
CA THR A 288 -4.50 -17.04 -11.91
C THR A 288 -5.46 -16.67 -13.03
N ASP A 289 -6.75 -16.91 -12.83
CA ASP A 289 -7.81 -16.38 -13.69
C ASP A 289 -8.01 -14.87 -13.42
N TRP A 290 -7.25 -14.05 -14.15
CA TRP A 290 -7.26 -12.61 -13.98
C TRP A 290 -8.61 -11.96 -14.28
N GLU A 291 -9.40 -12.49 -15.21
CA GLU A 291 -10.72 -11.92 -15.54
C GLU A 291 -11.73 -12.21 -14.44
N PHE A 292 -11.70 -13.41 -13.85
CA PHE A 292 -12.52 -13.77 -12.68
C PHE A 292 -12.31 -12.80 -11.50
N TYR A 293 -11.06 -12.48 -11.17
CA TYR A 293 -10.76 -11.54 -10.08
C TYR A 293 -10.97 -10.07 -10.49
N ARG A 294 -10.73 -9.72 -11.76
CA ARG A 294 -10.96 -8.36 -12.30
C ARG A 294 -12.42 -7.94 -12.18
N THR A 295 -13.34 -8.86 -12.48
CA THR A 295 -14.79 -8.63 -12.40
C THR A 295 -15.38 -8.95 -11.02
N LYS A 296 -14.52 -9.21 -10.01
CA LYS A 296 -14.91 -9.45 -8.62
C LYS A 296 -15.91 -10.61 -8.45
N GLN A 297 -15.77 -11.68 -9.24
CA GLN A 297 -16.65 -12.86 -9.14
C GLN A 297 -16.39 -13.70 -7.88
N ASP A 298 -15.19 -13.59 -7.28
CA ASP A 298 -14.90 -14.20 -5.98
C ASP A 298 -15.72 -13.53 -4.86
N PHE A 299 -16.41 -14.31 -4.02
CA PHE A 299 -17.22 -13.79 -2.94
C PHE A 299 -16.42 -12.95 -1.91
N ARG A 300 -15.11 -13.20 -1.79
CA ARG A 300 -14.19 -12.45 -0.92
C ARG A 300 -13.87 -11.06 -1.47
N CYS A 301 -14.24 -10.79 -2.73
CA CYS A 301 -14.12 -9.48 -3.35
C CYS A 301 -15.34 -8.59 -3.11
N ARG A 302 -16.47 -9.10 -2.61
CA ARG A 302 -17.78 -8.39 -2.63
C ARG A 302 -17.68 -6.94 -2.16
N ASP A 303 -17.14 -6.72 -0.96
CA ASP A 303 -16.98 -5.40 -0.33
C ASP A 303 -15.60 -4.78 -0.57
N CYS A 304 -14.72 -5.46 -1.30
CA CYS A 304 -13.37 -4.96 -1.52
C CYS A 304 -13.39 -3.73 -2.43
N LYS A 305 -12.90 -2.61 -1.88
CA LYS A 305 -12.53 -1.40 -2.61
C LYS A 305 -11.08 -0.98 -2.31
N LEU A 306 -10.19 -1.91 -1.95
CA LEU A 306 -8.83 -1.59 -1.51
C LEU A 306 -7.96 -1.00 -2.64
N HIS A 307 -7.23 0.07 -2.33
CA HIS A 307 -6.39 0.80 -3.28
C HIS A 307 -5.44 -0.08 -4.12
N SER A 308 -4.92 -1.20 -3.57
CA SER A 308 -3.99 -2.11 -4.25
C SER A 308 -4.54 -2.69 -5.55
N GLY A 309 -5.86 -2.81 -5.68
CA GLY A 309 -6.51 -3.31 -6.90
C GLY A 309 -7.02 -2.21 -7.83
N PHE A 310 -7.39 -1.04 -7.30
CA PHE A 310 -8.11 -0.01 -8.05
C PHE A 310 -7.25 1.19 -8.44
N GLU A 311 -6.27 1.60 -7.63
CA GLU A 311 -5.31 2.64 -8.03
C GLU A 311 -4.47 2.17 -9.23
N GLY A 312 -4.16 0.87 -9.28
CA GLY A 312 -3.55 0.24 -10.45
C GLY A 312 -4.44 0.33 -11.69
N THR A 313 -5.75 0.13 -11.58
CA THR A 313 -6.71 0.35 -12.68
C THR A 313 -6.66 1.80 -13.15
N VAL A 314 -6.72 2.77 -12.23
CA VAL A 314 -6.64 4.20 -12.58
C VAL A 314 -5.34 4.52 -13.32
N ALA A 315 -4.21 3.99 -12.86
CA ALA A 315 -2.92 4.16 -13.54
C ALA A 315 -2.94 3.56 -14.95
N LEU A 316 -3.46 2.34 -15.12
CA LEU A 316 -3.54 1.66 -16.41
C LEU A 316 -4.49 2.34 -17.41
N GLU A 317 -5.45 3.12 -16.93
CA GLU A 317 -6.38 3.89 -17.76
C GLU A 317 -5.92 5.31 -18.09
N PHE A 318 -4.82 5.76 -17.48
CA PHE A 318 -4.21 7.05 -17.79
C PHE A 318 -3.91 7.18 -19.29
N GLY A 319 -4.39 8.29 -19.88
CA GLY A 319 -4.30 8.61 -21.30
C GLY A 319 -5.46 8.13 -22.17
N LYS A 320 -6.40 7.31 -21.65
CA LYS A 320 -7.58 6.86 -22.41
C LYS A 320 -8.72 7.87 -22.43
N ASN A 321 -8.91 8.61 -21.34
CA ASN A 321 -9.90 9.68 -21.21
C ASN A 321 -9.19 11.00 -20.89
N ILE A 322 -9.42 12.03 -21.71
CA ILE A 322 -8.73 13.33 -21.58
C ILE A 322 -9.11 14.04 -20.28
N ARG A 323 -10.39 14.05 -19.92
CA ARG A 323 -10.90 14.70 -18.70
C ARG A 323 -10.29 14.06 -17.45
N ASP A 324 -10.33 12.73 -17.37
CA ASP A 324 -9.76 12.02 -16.22
C ASP A 324 -8.24 12.18 -16.18
N SER A 325 -7.55 12.09 -17.31
CA SER A 325 -6.09 12.31 -17.36
C SER A 325 -5.71 13.72 -16.89
N TRP A 326 -6.49 14.75 -17.24
CA TRP A 326 -6.26 16.11 -16.76
C TRP A 326 -6.51 16.25 -15.26
N ARG A 327 -7.60 15.65 -14.74
CA ARG A 327 -7.86 15.59 -13.28
C ARG A 327 -6.69 14.97 -12.53
N MET A 328 -6.14 13.87 -13.05
CA MET A 328 -4.98 13.18 -12.48
C MET A 328 -3.73 14.05 -12.48
N VAL A 329 -3.38 14.68 -13.60
CA VAL A 329 -2.20 15.57 -13.70
C VAL A 329 -2.32 16.73 -12.73
N ARG A 330 -3.48 17.41 -12.69
CA ARG A 330 -3.75 18.51 -11.77
C ARG A 330 -3.59 18.06 -10.31
N HIS A 331 -4.13 16.89 -9.98
CA HIS A 331 -4.04 16.32 -8.64
C HIS A 331 -2.60 16.00 -8.24
N TYR A 332 -1.80 15.40 -9.11
CA TYR A 332 -0.39 15.10 -8.81
C TYR A 332 0.48 16.34 -8.65
N MET A 333 0.20 17.40 -9.42
CA MET A 333 0.98 18.63 -9.41
C MET A 333 0.72 19.52 -8.19
N ALA A 334 -0.55 19.63 -7.76
CA ALA A 334 -0.89 20.20 -6.46
C ALA A 334 -0.18 19.41 -5.33
#